data_AF-A0A6A3LZT3-F1
#
_entry.id   AF-A0A6A3LZT3-F1
#
_cell.length_a   1.000
_cell.length_b   1.000
_cell.length_c   1.000
_cell.angle_alpha   90.00
_cell.angle_beta   90.00
_cell.angle_gamma   90.00
#
_symmetry.space_group_name_H-M   'P 1'
#
loop_
_entity.id
_entity.type
_entity.pdbx_description
1 polymer ?
#
loop_
_entity_poly.entity_id
_entity_poly.type
_entity_poly.pdbx_seq_one_letter_code
_entity_poly.pdbx_strand_id
1 'polypeptide(L)'
;MALKQDGALSSESGLTSKSRGARISQLVASLKTSATNAQRPLLELLGEKTMTPAAIRTFWISNQMLIVNASIELVRALELEHGSSIAEIHEEQILTMNNFNVERTDLISGVDAEADANVQTWSVGKIGANAVWKMGVTGVNVTVATIDTGVRVSHEALRDNYRGDHGWFDPESQSGVPYDLSGHGTHPSSPLAGYCSPLKGTGTA
;
A
#
# COMPACT_ATOMS: atom_id res chain seq x y z
N MET A 1 11.30 14.18 5.36
CA MET A 1 12.05 15.22 4.61
C MET A 1 12.01 14.90 3.13
N ALA A 2 11.58 15.83 2.28
CA ALA A 2 11.57 15.67 0.84
C ALA A 2 12.69 16.47 0.18
N LEU A 3 13.28 15.90 -0.87
CA LEU A 3 14.35 16.51 -1.64
C LEU A 3 13.83 16.96 -2.99
N LYS A 4 14.41 18.04 -3.51
CA LYS A 4 14.09 18.52 -4.87
C LYS A 4 14.37 17.42 -5.88
N GLN A 5 13.48 17.29 -6.86
CA GLN A 5 13.64 16.31 -7.94
C GLN A 5 14.35 16.95 -9.13
N ASP A 6 15.48 16.39 -9.52
CA ASP A 6 16.22 16.80 -10.70
C ASP A 6 15.61 16.15 -11.95
N GLY A 7 14.47 16.65 -12.41
CA GLY A 7 13.94 16.41 -13.78
C GLY A 7 13.94 14.96 -14.30
N ALA A 8 13.92 13.95 -13.43
CA ALA A 8 14.15 12.56 -13.81
C ALA A 8 13.07 12.00 -14.75
N LEU A 9 11.90 12.65 -14.75
CA LEU A 9 10.75 12.32 -15.60
C LEU A 9 10.80 13.00 -16.98
N SER A 10 11.74 13.91 -17.25
CA SER A 10 11.76 14.74 -18.47
C SER A 10 12.31 14.04 -19.72
N SER A 11 12.87 12.84 -19.60
CA SER A 11 13.47 12.10 -20.72
C SER A 11 12.51 11.05 -21.32
N GLU A 12 11.31 11.47 -21.69
CA GLU A 12 10.32 10.59 -22.35
C GLU A 12 10.60 10.32 -23.84
N SER A 13 11.61 10.96 -24.44
CA SER A 13 11.83 10.97 -25.89
C SER A 13 12.29 9.63 -26.52
N GLY A 14 12.27 8.52 -25.77
CA GLY A 14 12.65 7.18 -26.26
C GLY A 14 11.77 6.01 -25.78
N LEU A 15 10.62 6.27 -25.13
CA LEU A 15 9.80 5.20 -24.53
C LEU A 15 8.74 4.58 -25.45
N THR A 16 8.47 5.15 -26.63
CA THR A 16 7.31 4.79 -27.44
C THR A 16 7.45 3.44 -28.18
N SER A 17 8.66 2.91 -28.36
CA SER A 17 8.93 1.64 -29.08
C SER A 17 9.27 0.45 -28.19
N LYS A 18 9.31 0.60 -26.86
CA LYS A 18 9.72 -0.46 -25.91
C LYS A 18 8.54 -1.21 -25.32
N SER A 19 8.75 -2.48 -24.96
CA SER A 19 7.76 -3.28 -24.22
C SER A 19 7.43 -2.64 -22.86
N ARG A 20 6.24 -2.92 -22.31
CA ARG A 20 5.82 -2.41 -20.99
C ARG A 20 6.85 -2.73 -19.91
N GLY A 21 7.38 -3.96 -19.89
CA GLY A 21 8.41 -4.37 -18.93
C GLY A 21 9.67 -3.52 -19.03
N ALA A 22 10.18 -3.31 -20.25
CA ALA A 22 11.37 -2.48 -20.47
C ALA A 22 11.16 -1.01 -20.05
N ARG A 23 9.96 -0.46 -20.29
CA ARG A 23 9.58 0.89 -19.84
C ARG A 23 9.58 1.00 -18.32
N ILE A 24 9.00 0.02 -17.62
CA ILE A 24 8.98 -0.03 -16.15
C ILE A 24 10.39 -0.17 -15.59
N SER A 25 11.21 -1.09 -16.12
CA SER A 25 12.60 -1.26 -15.67
C SER A 25 13.43 0.02 -15.84
N GLN A 26 13.26 0.71 -16.97
CA GLN A 26 13.93 1.98 -17.22
C GLN A 26 13.47 3.06 -16.23
N LEU A 27 12.15 3.19 -16.00
CA LEU A 27 11.61 4.15 -15.04
C LEU A 27 12.13 3.89 -13.61
N VAL A 28 12.14 2.63 -13.17
CA VAL A 28 12.66 2.24 -11.85
C VAL A 28 14.14 2.58 -11.73
N ALA A 29 14.94 2.30 -12.76
CA ALA A 29 16.36 2.65 -12.76
C ALA A 29 16.57 4.17 -12.67
N SER A 30 15.84 4.95 -13.49
CA SER A 30 15.92 6.42 -13.50
C SER A 30 15.55 7.02 -12.14
N LEU A 31 14.45 6.58 -11.52
CA LEU A 31 14.02 7.07 -10.21
C LEU A 31 15.03 6.71 -9.11
N LYS A 32 15.56 5.49 -9.12
CA LYS A 32 16.62 5.07 -8.18
C LYS A 32 17.89 5.91 -8.34
N THR A 33 18.39 6.09 -9.56
CA THR A 33 19.57 6.92 -9.82
C THR A 33 19.35 8.37 -9.39
N SER A 34 18.18 8.95 -9.73
CA SER A 34 17.85 10.31 -9.32
C SER A 34 17.83 10.46 -7.81
N ALA A 35 17.15 9.54 -7.10
CA ALA A 35 17.05 9.58 -5.65
C ALA A 35 18.42 9.39 -4.99
N THR A 36 19.23 8.43 -5.44
CA THR A 36 20.60 8.21 -4.93
C THR A 36 21.47 9.45 -5.11
N ASN A 37 21.39 10.12 -6.26
CA ASN A 37 22.16 11.33 -6.51
C ASN A 37 21.71 12.49 -5.62
N ALA A 38 20.40 12.72 -5.50
CA ALA A 38 19.86 13.79 -4.66
C ALA A 38 20.10 13.56 -3.16
N GLN A 39 20.06 12.31 -2.70
CA GLN A 39 20.17 11.95 -1.28
C GLN A 39 21.61 11.83 -0.78
N ARG A 40 22.57 11.58 -1.67
CA ARG A 40 23.97 11.31 -1.31
C ARG A 40 24.64 12.39 -0.45
N PRO A 41 24.57 13.69 -0.78
CA PRO A 41 25.24 14.71 0.04
C PRO A 41 24.71 14.74 1.48
N LEU A 42 23.40 14.56 1.67
CA LEU A 42 22.80 14.52 3.00
C LEU A 42 23.16 13.24 3.75
N LEU A 43 23.25 12.10 3.06
CA LEU A 43 23.70 10.85 3.67
C LEU A 43 25.16 10.93 4.13
N GLU A 44 26.01 11.64 3.39
CA GLU A 44 27.41 11.90 3.77
C GLU A 44 27.47 12.72 5.07
N LEU A 45 26.70 13.81 5.16
CA LEU A 45 26.58 14.63 6.38
C LEU A 45 26.08 13.81 7.58
N LEU A 46 25.05 12.99 7.38
CA LEU A 46 24.47 12.14 8.44
C LEU A 46 25.41 11.02 8.89
N GLY A 47 26.41 10.67 8.08
CA GLY A 47 27.46 9.71 8.41
C GLY A 47 28.55 10.27 9.33
N GLU A 48 28.60 11.60 9.52
CA GLU A 48 29.57 12.23 10.40
C GLU A 48 29.17 12.04 11.88
N LYS A 49 30.15 11.61 12.70
CA LYS A 49 29.95 11.04 14.06
C LYS A 49 29.32 11.96 15.10
N THR A 50 29.11 13.23 14.80
CA THR A 50 28.64 14.24 15.74
C THR A 50 27.12 14.40 15.77
N MET A 51 26.39 13.93 14.73
CA MET A 51 24.94 14.13 14.60
C MET A 51 24.19 12.86 14.13
N THR A 52 24.67 11.67 14.50
CA THR A 52 24.13 10.40 14.01
C THR A 52 22.68 10.16 14.45
N PRO A 53 21.72 10.05 13.52
CA PRO A 53 20.33 9.67 13.84
C PRO A 53 20.22 8.20 14.24
N ALA A 54 19.11 7.84 14.89
CA ALA A 54 18.90 6.46 15.34
C ALA A 54 18.71 5.48 14.17
N ALA A 55 18.03 5.94 13.10
CA ALA A 55 17.86 5.20 11.86
C ALA A 55 17.55 6.16 10.71
N ILE A 56 17.94 5.77 9.49
CA ILE A 56 17.63 6.50 8.25
C ILE A 56 16.97 5.52 7.29
N ARG A 57 15.88 5.95 6.66
CA ARG A 57 15.23 5.22 5.56
C ARG A 57 15.07 6.14 4.36
N THR A 58 15.43 5.63 3.19
CA THR A 58 15.38 6.36 1.92
C THR A 58 14.27 5.85 1.02
N PHE A 59 13.53 6.76 0.39
CA PHE A 59 12.44 6.45 -0.53
C PHE A 59 12.76 7.02 -1.92
N TRP A 60 12.90 6.15 -2.91
CA TRP A 60 13.30 6.55 -4.26
C TRP A 60 12.14 6.98 -5.15
N ILE A 61 10.92 6.49 -4.90
CA ILE A 61 9.74 6.89 -5.69
C ILE A 61 9.40 8.37 -5.45
N SER A 62 9.38 8.77 -4.17
CA SER A 62 9.02 10.14 -3.77
C SER A 62 10.22 11.05 -3.54
N ASN A 63 11.45 10.53 -3.64
CA ASN A 63 12.69 11.21 -3.29
C ASN A 63 12.65 11.81 -1.86
N GLN A 64 12.35 10.96 -0.88
CA GLN A 64 12.23 11.35 0.52
C GLN A 64 13.20 10.57 1.42
N MET A 65 13.50 11.15 2.57
CA MET A 65 14.23 10.51 3.66
C MET A 65 13.42 10.62 4.95
N LEU A 66 13.29 9.49 5.65
CA LEU A 66 12.84 9.41 7.04
C LEU A 66 14.08 9.31 7.93
N ILE A 67 14.20 10.25 8.87
CA ILE A 67 15.28 10.31 9.84
C ILE A 67 14.63 10.13 11.21
N VAL A 68 14.89 8.98 11.85
CA VAL A 68 14.31 8.63 13.15
C VAL A 68 15.09 9.32 14.26
N ASN A 69 14.37 9.97 15.17
CA ASN A 69 14.93 10.74 16.29
C ASN A 69 15.91 11.84 15.85
N ALA A 70 15.58 12.57 14.78
CA ALA A 70 16.36 13.74 14.38
C ALA A 70 16.33 14.82 15.47
N SER A 71 17.51 15.28 15.92
CA SER A 71 17.60 16.40 16.85
C SER A 71 17.31 17.73 16.15
N ILE A 72 16.93 18.76 16.93
CA ILE A 72 16.71 20.09 16.37
C ILE A 72 18.00 20.69 15.81
N GLU A 73 19.15 20.35 16.40
CA GLU A 73 20.48 20.73 15.91
C GLU A 73 20.75 20.14 14.53
N LEU A 74 20.39 18.86 14.33
CA LEU A 74 20.53 18.19 13.04
C LEU A 74 19.62 18.81 11.99
N VAL A 75 18.36 19.09 12.32
CA VAL A 75 17.42 19.75 11.39
C VAL A 75 17.96 21.10 10.94
N ARG A 76 18.48 21.91 11.88
CA ARG A 76 19.10 23.21 11.57
C ARG A 76 20.35 23.08 10.70
N ALA A 77 21.21 22.09 10.97
CA ALA A 77 22.39 21.83 10.16
C ALA A 77 21.99 21.46 8.71
N LEU A 78 20.98 20.60 8.55
CA LEU A 78 20.45 20.23 7.23
C LEU A 78 19.89 21.44 6.46
N GLU A 79 19.13 22.30 7.12
CA GLU A 79 18.61 23.52 6.50
C GLU A 79 19.72 24.51 6.12
N LEU A 80 20.72 24.67 6.98
CA LEU A 80 21.83 25.61 6.75
C LEU A 80 22.77 25.14 5.63
N GLU A 81 23.15 23.86 5.64
CA GLU A 81 24.17 23.32 4.73
C GLU A 81 23.56 22.82 3.41
N HIS A 82 22.32 22.34 3.44
CA HIS A 82 21.65 21.69 2.30
C HIS A 82 20.25 22.23 2.01
N GLY A 83 19.82 23.35 2.59
CA GLY A 83 18.50 23.94 2.35
C GLY A 83 18.18 24.22 0.88
N SER A 84 19.18 24.42 0.03
CA SER A 84 18.99 24.56 -1.42
C SER A 84 18.56 23.26 -2.11
N SER A 85 18.90 22.10 -1.54
CA SER A 85 18.58 20.75 -2.04
C SER A 85 17.31 20.16 -1.40
N ILE A 86 16.93 20.66 -0.22
CA ILE A 86 15.75 20.25 0.51
C ILE A 86 14.53 21.02 -0.01
N ALA A 87 13.44 20.30 -0.27
CA ALA A 87 12.16 20.91 -0.63
C ALA A 87 11.33 21.22 0.62
N GLU A 88 11.30 20.30 1.58
CA GLU A 88 10.54 20.43 2.83
C GLU A 88 11.06 19.48 3.93
N ILE A 89 10.90 19.94 5.18
CA ILE A 89 11.10 19.14 6.40
C ILE A 89 9.81 19.23 7.21
N HIS A 90 9.28 18.07 7.62
CA HIS A 90 8.13 17.95 8.50
C HIS A 90 8.27 16.69 9.35
N GLU A 91 7.61 16.69 10.50
CA GLU A 91 7.47 15.52 11.37
C GLU A 91 6.57 14.46 10.73
N GLU A 92 6.80 13.19 11.06
CA GLU A 92 5.94 12.09 10.59
C GLU A 92 4.51 12.28 11.10
N GLN A 93 3.55 12.26 10.19
CA GLN A 93 2.13 12.31 10.54
C GLN A 93 1.63 10.89 10.81
N ILE A 94 1.22 10.64 12.05
CA ILE A 94 0.59 9.38 12.45
C ILE A 94 -0.92 9.54 12.33
N LEU A 95 -1.53 8.83 11.39
CA LEU A 95 -2.98 8.76 11.22
C LEU A 95 -3.51 7.55 11.97
N THR A 96 -4.38 7.77 12.95
CA THR A 96 -5.06 6.70 13.68
C THR A 96 -6.45 6.48 13.10
N MET A 97 -6.79 5.22 12.85
CA MET A 97 -8.19 4.86 12.59
C MET A 97 -8.93 4.73 13.92
N ASN A 98 -10.07 5.39 14.01
CA ASN A 98 -10.98 5.17 15.13
C ASN A 98 -11.56 3.77 15.02
N ASN A 99 -11.69 3.07 16.15
CA ASN A 99 -12.47 1.84 16.19
C ASN A 99 -13.91 2.17 15.80
N PHE A 100 -14.31 1.77 14.60
CA PHE A 100 -15.72 1.75 14.25
C PHE A 100 -16.35 0.63 15.04
N ASN A 101 -17.09 0.99 16.10
CA ASN A 101 -18.08 0.09 16.66
C ASN A 101 -19.12 -0.10 15.58
N VAL A 102 -18.94 -1.13 14.76
CA VAL A 102 -20.06 -1.67 13.99
C VAL A 102 -21.00 -2.18 15.06
N GLU A 103 -22.11 -1.48 15.28
CA GLU A 103 -23.23 -2.09 15.98
C GLU A 103 -23.52 -3.36 15.20
N ARG A 104 -23.17 -4.49 15.80
CA ARG A 104 -23.63 -5.78 15.32
C ARG A 104 -25.12 -5.70 15.52
N THR A 105 -25.85 -5.23 14.50
CA THR A 105 -27.28 -5.43 14.44
C THR A 105 -27.42 -6.92 14.59
N ASP A 106 -27.98 -7.32 15.73
CA ASP A 106 -28.03 -8.72 16.13
C ASP A 106 -28.38 -9.55 14.91
N LEU A 107 -27.55 -10.54 14.63
CA LEU A 107 -27.81 -11.55 13.62
C LEU A 107 -29.29 -11.86 13.71
N ILE A 108 -30.06 -11.47 12.69
CA ILE A 108 -31.50 -11.70 12.71
C ILE A 108 -31.62 -13.22 12.73
N SER A 109 -31.83 -13.77 13.94
CA SER A 109 -31.85 -15.20 14.15
C SER A 109 -33.13 -15.68 13.50
N GLY A 110 -32.99 -16.35 12.34
CA GLY A 110 -34.12 -16.83 11.56
C GLY A 110 -34.34 -16.17 10.20
N VAL A 111 -33.38 -15.42 9.63
CA VAL A 111 -33.42 -15.17 8.18
C VAL A 111 -32.94 -16.40 7.43
N ASP A 112 -33.70 -16.80 6.42
CA ASP A 112 -33.30 -17.86 5.50
C ASP A 112 -31.93 -17.53 4.88
N ALA A 113 -31.09 -18.55 4.66
CA ALA A 113 -29.73 -18.38 4.14
C ALA A 113 -29.68 -17.61 2.80
N GLU A 114 -30.75 -17.66 2.00
CA GLU A 114 -30.87 -16.87 0.77
C GLU A 114 -31.10 -15.37 1.02
N ALA A 115 -31.84 -15.01 2.07
CA ALA A 115 -32.07 -13.62 2.42
C ALA A 115 -30.80 -13.01 3.05
N ASP A 116 -30.04 -13.78 3.84
CA ASP A 116 -28.72 -13.37 4.34
C ASP A 116 -27.71 -13.20 3.19
N ALA A 117 -27.66 -14.12 2.23
CA ALA A 117 -26.83 -13.99 1.03
C ALA A 117 -27.19 -12.76 0.17
N ASN A 118 -28.48 -12.44 0.03
CA ASN A 118 -28.94 -11.24 -0.68
C ASN A 118 -28.56 -9.94 0.05
N VAL A 119 -28.56 -9.93 1.38
CA VAL A 119 -28.10 -8.79 2.18
C VAL A 119 -26.57 -8.63 2.10
N GLN A 120 -25.80 -9.70 2.07
CA GLN A 120 -24.33 -9.60 1.95
C GLN A 120 -23.85 -9.20 0.53
N THR A 121 -24.69 -9.37 -0.50
CA THR A 121 -24.34 -9.13 -1.91
C THR A 121 -25.04 -7.93 -2.56
N TRP A 122 -25.94 -7.24 -1.84
CA TRP A 122 -26.80 -6.21 -2.44
C TRP A 122 -26.00 -5.14 -3.19
N SER A 123 -24.88 -4.71 -2.63
CA SER A 123 -24.03 -3.65 -3.17
C SER A 123 -23.35 -4.08 -4.47
N VAL A 124 -22.86 -5.32 -4.52
CA VAL A 124 -22.26 -5.96 -5.70
C VAL A 124 -23.27 -6.05 -6.85
N GLY A 125 -24.51 -6.45 -6.54
CA GLY A 125 -25.62 -6.43 -7.50
C GLY A 125 -25.96 -5.02 -7.97
N LYS A 126 -26.00 -4.05 -7.04
CA LYS A 126 -26.37 -2.65 -7.32
C LYS A 126 -25.40 -1.95 -8.28
N ILE A 127 -24.10 -2.23 -8.18
CA ILE A 127 -23.08 -1.66 -9.09
C ILE A 127 -22.97 -2.42 -10.43
N GLY A 128 -23.77 -3.46 -10.63
CA GLY A 128 -23.79 -4.22 -11.89
C GLY A 128 -22.63 -5.20 -12.07
N ALA A 129 -21.85 -5.50 -11.02
CA ALA A 129 -20.69 -6.40 -11.11
C ALA A 129 -21.10 -7.80 -11.63
N ASN A 130 -22.25 -8.31 -11.18
CA ASN A 130 -22.78 -9.61 -11.64
C ASN A 130 -23.01 -9.68 -13.15
N ALA A 131 -23.40 -8.57 -13.80
CA ALA A 131 -23.61 -8.54 -15.25
C ALA A 131 -22.27 -8.61 -15.99
N VAL A 132 -21.26 -7.88 -15.50
CA VAL A 132 -19.91 -7.85 -16.08
C VAL A 132 -19.20 -9.20 -15.90
N TRP A 133 -19.36 -9.85 -14.75
CA TRP A 133 -18.85 -11.21 -14.53
C TRP A 133 -19.48 -12.24 -15.46
N LYS A 134 -20.80 -12.15 -15.74
CA LYS A 134 -21.48 -13.02 -16.72
C LYS A 134 -20.98 -12.82 -18.15
N MET A 135 -20.39 -11.66 -18.46
CA MET A 135 -19.73 -11.41 -19.75
C MET A 135 -18.30 -11.99 -19.80
N GLY A 136 -17.85 -12.67 -18.75
CA GLY A 136 -16.51 -13.23 -18.64
C GLY A 136 -15.43 -12.26 -18.15
N VAL A 137 -15.80 -11.04 -17.77
CA VAL A 137 -14.87 -10.02 -17.27
C VAL A 137 -14.79 -10.13 -15.75
N THR A 138 -13.88 -10.96 -15.26
CA THR A 138 -13.78 -11.32 -13.82
C THR A 138 -12.65 -10.63 -13.07
N GLY A 139 -11.86 -9.79 -13.75
CA GLY A 139 -10.65 -9.19 -13.16
C GLY A 139 -9.42 -10.10 -13.17
N VAL A 140 -9.46 -11.23 -13.90
CA VAL A 140 -8.26 -12.05 -14.14
C VAL A 140 -7.12 -11.20 -14.70
N ASN A 141 -5.90 -11.43 -14.20
CA ASN A 141 -4.69 -10.64 -14.47
C ASN A 141 -4.71 -9.19 -13.98
N VAL A 142 -5.70 -8.79 -13.17
CA VAL A 142 -5.70 -7.53 -12.44
C VAL A 142 -5.26 -7.78 -11.00
N THR A 143 -4.43 -6.88 -10.46
CA THR A 143 -4.04 -6.90 -9.05
C THR A 143 -4.57 -5.64 -8.40
N VAL A 144 -5.28 -5.81 -7.29
CA VAL A 144 -5.77 -4.72 -6.44
C VAL A 144 -4.95 -4.73 -5.16
N ALA A 145 -4.45 -3.56 -4.75
CA ALA A 145 -3.73 -3.37 -3.50
C ALA A 145 -4.60 -2.55 -2.54
N THR A 146 -4.63 -2.93 -1.27
CA THR A 146 -5.33 -2.23 -0.20
C THR A 146 -4.31 -1.75 0.84
N ILE A 147 -4.56 -0.58 1.43
CA ILE A 147 -3.81 -0.06 2.58
C ILE A 147 -4.83 0.07 3.71
N ASP A 148 -4.75 -0.82 4.69
CA ASP A 148 -5.76 -0.98 5.74
C ASP A 148 -5.13 -1.66 6.98
N THR A 149 -5.92 -2.09 7.97
CA THR A 149 -5.48 -2.80 9.19
C THR A 149 -4.89 -4.20 8.94
N GLY A 150 -4.81 -4.60 7.67
CA GLY A 150 -4.34 -5.90 7.22
C GLY A 150 -5.46 -6.77 6.68
N VAL A 151 -5.18 -8.06 6.47
CA VAL A 151 -6.15 -9.04 5.99
C VAL A 151 -5.90 -10.38 6.66
N ARG A 152 -6.96 -11.05 7.13
CA ARG A 152 -6.87 -12.44 7.58
C ARG A 152 -6.62 -13.36 6.38
N VAL A 153 -5.35 -13.67 6.10
CA VAL A 153 -4.97 -14.53 4.96
C VAL A 153 -5.57 -15.95 5.04
N SER A 154 -5.88 -16.43 6.25
CA SER A 154 -6.52 -17.74 6.47
C SER A 154 -8.03 -17.75 6.19
N HIS A 155 -8.64 -16.59 5.88
CA HIS A 155 -10.07 -16.49 5.62
C HIS A 155 -10.44 -17.29 4.36
N GLU A 156 -11.44 -18.15 4.47
CA GLU A 156 -11.77 -19.12 3.43
C GLU A 156 -12.20 -18.50 2.09
N ALA A 157 -12.76 -17.30 2.15
CA ALA A 157 -13.14 -16.50 0.99
C ALA A 157 -12.01 -15.61 0.43
N LEU A 158 -10.83 -15.55 1.06
CA LEU A 158 -9.76 -14.64 0.64
C LEU A 158 -8.48 -15.36 0.26
N ARG A 159 -8.18 -16.48 0.94
CA ARG A 159 -6.89 -17.16 0.86
C ARG A 159 -6.46 -17.51 -0.58
N ASP A 160 -7.40 -17.89 -1.44
CA ASP A 160 -7.12 -18.35 -2.80
C ASP A 160 -6.88 -17.18 -3.78
N ASN A 161 -7.24 -15.96 -3.39
CA ASN A 161 -6.99 -14.72 -4.15
C ASN A 161 -5.78 -13.93 -3.63
N TYR A 162 -5.09 -14.43 -2.60
CA TYR A 162 -3.90 -13.77 -2.10
C TYR A 162 -2.77 -13.89 -3.12
N ARG A 163 -2.16 -12.74 -3.48
CA ARG A 163 -1.13 -12.64 -4.50
C ARG A 163 0.13 -13.48 -4.21
N GLY A 164 0.45 -13.73 -2.93
CA GLY A 164 1.69 -14.37 -2.53
C GLY A 164 2.87 -13.41 -2.60
N ASP A 165 3.88 -13.73 -3.41
CA ASP A 165 5.09 -12.91 -3.55
C ASP A 165 4.76 -11.46 -3.94
N HIS A 166 5.36 -10.52 -3.19
CA HIS A 166 5.08 -9.09 -3.29
C HIS A 166 3.61 -8.71 -3.03
N GLY A 167 2.86 -9.56 -2.33
CA GLY A 167 1.45 -9.35 -1.97
C GLY A 167 1.20 -8.78 -0.58
N TRP A 168 2.24 -8.67 0.26
CA TRP A 168 2.11 -8.21 1.63
C TRP A 168 3.27 -7.32 2.05
N PHE A 169 2.94 -6.28 2.80
CA PHE A 169 3.91 -5.42 3.46
C PHE A 169 3.28 -4.85 4.72
N ASP A 170 3.94 -5.07 5.86
CA ASP A 170 3.56 -4.52 7.14
C ASP A 170 4.66 -3.56 7.61
N PRO A 171 4.43 -2.23 7.54
CA PRO A 171 5.40 -1.24 7.99
C PRO A 171 5.47 -1.10 9.52
N GLU A 172 4.47 -1.59 10.26
CA GLU A 172 4.33 -1.39 11.69
C GLU A 172 4.96 -2.54 12.48
N SER A 173 4.38 -3.75 12.40
CA SER A 173 4.86 -4.90 13.17
C SER A 173 5.89 -5.75 12.41
N GLN A 174 6.05 -5.49 11.12
CA GLN A 174 6.93 -6.23 10.22
C GLN A 174 6.61 -7.73 10.14
N SER A 175 5.33 -8.10 10.30
CA SER A 175 4.91 -9.48 10.12
C SER A 175 5.19 -9.95 8.69
N GLY A 176 5.79 -11.13 8.56
CA GLY A 176 6.01 -11.78 7.27
C GLY A 176 4.74 -12.34 6.60
N VAL A 177 3.63 -12.41 7.33
CA VAL A 177 2.36 -12.95 6.84
C VAL A 177 1.20 -11.97 7.10
N PRO A 178 0.20 -11.87 6.20
CA PRO A 178 -0.96 -11.03 6.43
C PRO A 178 -1.78 -11.50 7.63
N TYR A 179 -2.10 -10.56 8.50
CA TYR A 179 -3.01 -10.73 9.61
C TYR A 179 -3.86 -9.47 9.75
N ASP A 180 -4.95 -9.56 10.50
CA ASP A 180 -5.83 -8.42 10.78
C ASP A 180 -6.46 -8.61 12.15
N LEU A 181 -6.12 -7.74 13.09
CA LEU A 181 -6.65 -7.77 14.46
C LEU A 181 -7.93 -6.93 14.60
N SER A 182 -8.17 -6.01 13.67
CA SER A 182 -9.35 -5.14 13.68
C SER A 182 -10.53 -5.80 12.97
N GLY A 183 -10.25 -6.50 11.87
CA GLY A 183 -11.26 -6.97 10.92
C GLY A 183 -11.65 -5.92 9.88
N HIS A 184 -11.26 -4.65 10.09
CA HIS A 184 -11.58 -3.55 9.19
C HIS A 184 -11.03 -3.79 7.79
N GLY A 185 -9.80 -4.25 7.63
CA GLY A 185 -9.22 -4.52 6.30
C GLY A 185 -9.67 -5.84 5.68
N THR A 186 -9.99 -6.86 6.48
CA THR A 186 -10.56 -8.13 6.02
C THR A 186 -11.94 -7.94 5.38
N HIS A 187 -12.76 -7.06 5.94
CA HIS A 187 -14.13 -6.80 5.47
C HIS A 187 -14.21 -6.28 4.02
N PRO A 188 -13.61 -5.14 3.63
CA PRO A 188 -13.63 -4.62 2.27
C PRO A 188 -12.81 -5.47 1.30
N SER A 189 -11.87 -6.27 1.78
CA SER A 189 -11.11 -7.20 0.91
C SER A 189 -11.97 -8.33 0.34
N SER A 190 -13.02 -8.75 1.06
CA SER A 190 -13.93 -9.84 0.65
C SER A 190 -14.68 -9.57 -0.65
N PRO A 191 -15.43 -8.46 -0.80
CA PRO A 191 -16.12 -8.15 -2.05
C PRO A 191 -15.12 -7.88 -3.20
N LEU A 192 -13.92 -7.35 -2.93
CA LEU A 192 -12.89 -7.14 -3.95
C LEU A 192 -12.36 -8.45 -4.53
N ALA A 193 -12.25 -9.49 -3.68
CA ALA A 193 -11.85 -10.84 -4.08
C ALA A 193 -12.98 -11.62 -4.79
N GLY A 194 -14.13 -10.98 -5.04
CA GLY A 194 -15.30 -11.62 -5.66
C GLY A 194 -16.08 -12.52 -4.69
N TYR A 195 -15.80 -12.47 -3.39
CA TYR A 195 -16.47 -13.28 -2.40
C TYR A 195 -17.50 -12.49 -1.60
N CYS A 196 -18.77 -12.85 -1.79
CA CYS A 196 -19.90 -12.44 -0.96
C CYS A 196 -20.90 -13.61 -0.75
N SER A 197 -20.42 -14.85 -0.58
CA SER A 197 -21.31 -15.98 -0.21
C SER A 197 -21.15 -16.34 1.27
N PRO A 198 -22.25 -16.43 2.05
CA PRO A 198 -22.24 -17.20 3.27
C PRO A 198 -22.19 -18.68 2.86
N LEU A 199 -21.24 -19.42 3.44
CA LEU A 199 -21.07 -20.87 3.30
C LEU A 199 -20.33 -21.34 2.03
N LYS A 200 -19.19 -22.01 2.28
CA LYS A 200 -18.68 -23.04 1.38
C LYS A 200 -19.78 -24.03 1.03
N GLY A 201 -20.34 -23.90 -0.17
CA GLY A 201 -20.87 -25.03 -0.90
C GLY A 201 -19.69 -25.88 -1.38
N THR A 202 -19.66 -27.12 -0.93
CA THR A 202 -18.80 -28.19 -1.43
C THR A 202 -18.75 -28.18 -2.95
N GLY A 203 -17.61 -27.76 -3.51
CA GLY A 203 -17.26 -27.90 -4.92
C GLY A 203 -15.97 -28.69 -5.00
N THR A 204 -16.10 -29.97 -5.25
CA THR A 204 -15.04 -30.91 -5.61
C THR A 204 -14.14 -30.34 -6.72
N ALA A 205 -12.83 -30.35 -6.47
CA ALA A 205 -11.86 -30.86 -7.43
C ALA A 205 -11.39 -32.23 -6.93
#